data_AF-A0A2T4CDP8-F1
#
_entry.id   AF-A0A2T4CDP8-F1
#
_cell.length_a   1.000
_cell.length_b   1.000
_cell.length_c   1.000
_cell.angle_alpha   90.00
_cell.angle_beta   90.00
_cell.angle_gamma   90.00
#
_symmetry.space_group_name_H-M   'P 1'
#
loop_
_entity.id
_entity.type
_entity.pdbx_description
1 polymer ?
#
loop_
_entity_poly.entity_id
_entity_poly.type
_entity_poly.pdbx_seq_one_letter_code
_entity_poly.pdbx_strand_id
1 'polypeptide(L)'
;MVRLEDISSLLEAPTHLPQKPPVRAPSAYKPLHSFALDKSRSYKQQYGDMYFLRLAKIKPAVEEVAARAWQDTEIGGERAKRVDRVLDVRQGELCWVAGTVYMDMKLKPNILEDVSKDRWLSAPISSQKYYSNDGSDQTMLEDDSGRVRLVGDLLSTIPLVTGCIIAVMGTENTHGEFEVIDIKVPDLAPQPERWALSKAPPAGGKSKSEDTEMTDSPSEGGGKKIAIVSGLSFSGTDASYDLELNLLLEYLLGEALGPEEQAGVSQISRLIIAGDSISMTAAKDEDDDDEGKKRAQKKALHGEVSFSLLP
;
A
#
# COMPACT_ATOMS: atom_id res chain seq x y z
N MET A 1 -22.65 27.17 -9.76
CA MET A 1 -24.06 27.37 -10.13
C MET A 1 -24.08 27.50 -11.65
N VAL A 2 -24.48 26.44 -12.36
CA VAL A 2 -24.46 26.37 -13.83
C VAL A 2 -25.58 27.27 -14.36
N ARG A 3 -25.30 28.15 -15.32
CA ARG A 3 -26.32 29.04 -15.91
C ARG A 3 -27.01 28.32 -17.07
N LEU A 4 -28.25 28.72 -17.40
CA LEU A 4 -29.02 28.09 -18.48
C LEU A 4 -28.32 28.19 -19.85
N GLU A 5 -27.50 29.22 -20.01
CA GLU A 5 -26.65 29.51 -21.17
C GLU A 5 -25.49 28.51 -21.34
N ASP A 6 -25.06 27.82 -20.27
CA ASP A 6 -23.99 26.81 -20.30
C ASP A 6 -24.50 25.40 -20.70
N ILE A 7 -25.83 25.20 -20.81
CA ILE A 7 -26.49 23.88 -21.03
C ILE A 7 -27.19 23.82 -22.40
N SER A 8 -27.08 24.89 -23.21
CA SER A 8 -27.99 25.13 -24.33
C SER A 8 -27.90 24.14 -25.49
N SER A 9 -26.80 23.40 -25.64
CA SER A 9 -26.60 22.53 -26.81
C SER A 9 -27.39 21.21 -26.80
N LEU A 10 -27.82 20.73 -25.62
CA LEU A 10 -28.55 19.45 -25.50
C LEU A 10 -30.04 19.62 -25.18
N LEU A 11 -30.45 20.80 -24.70
CA LEU A 11 -31.84 21.14 -24.39
C LEU A 11 -32.48 22.02 -25.48
N GLU A 12 -32.19 21.70 -26.74
CA GLU A 12 -32.71 22.39 -27.93
C GLU A 12 -33.24 21.40 -28.98
N ALA A 13 -33.95 21.91 -30.00
CA ALA A 13 -34.45 21.07 -31.09
C ALA A 13 -33.28 20.45 -31.88
N PRO A 14 -33.44 19.23 -32.45
CA PRO A 14 -32.37 18.58 -33.18
C PRO A 14 -31.81 19.46 -34.30
N THR A 15 -30.52 19.77 -34.24
CA THR A 15 -29.82 20.50 -35.29
C THR A 15 -29.47 19.55 -36.45
N HIS A 16 -29.71 19.95 -37.69
CA HIS A 16 -29.35 19.18 -38.90
C HIS A 16 -27.84 19.17 -39.22
N LEU A 17 -26.99 19.71 -38.34
CA LEU A 17 -25.55 19.75 -38.53
C LEU A 17 -24.92 18.44 -38.06
N PRO A 18 -24.04 17.82 -38.86
CA PRO A 18 -23.32 16.61 -38.44
C PRO A 18 -22.34 16.94 -37.31
N GLN A 19 -22.59 16.43 -36.12
CA GLN A 19 -21.63 16.48 -35.02
C GLN A 19 -20.50 15.47 -35.29
N LYS A 20 -19.25 15.93 -35.17
CA LYS A 20 -18.07 15.05 -35.28
C LYS A 20 -17.62 14.64 -33.89
N PRO A 21 -17.43 13.33 -33.62
CA PRO A 21 -16.92 12.89 -32.32
C PRO A 21 -15.48 13.41 -32.14
N PRO A 22 -15.10 13.82 -30.92
CA PRO A 22 -13.75 14.29 -30.64
C PRO A 22 -12.74 13.16 -30.80
N VAL A 23 -11.57 13.47 -31.35
CA VAL A 23 -10.47 12.50 -31.53
C VAL A 23 -9.50 12.60 -30.36
N ARG A 24 -9.22 11.47 -29.72
CA ARG A 24 -8.27 11.42 -28.59
C ARG A 24 -6.83 11.64 -29.04
N ALA A 25 -6.07 12.38 -28.24
CA ALA A 25 -4.66 12.61 -28.50
C ALA A 25 -3.83 11.32 -28.36
N PRO A 26 -2.83 11.07 -29.23
CA PRO A 26 -1.96 9.91 -29.10
C PRO A 26 -1.15 9.98 -27.81
N SER A 27 -0.97 8.83 -27.16
CA SER A 27 -0.18 8.69 -25.93
C SER A 27 1.05 7.81 -26.17
N ALA A 28 2.22 8.29 -25.74
CA ALA A 28 3.48 7.55 -25.77
C ALA A 28 3.63 6.81 -24.44
N TYR A 29 4.00 5.53 -24.50
CA TYR A 29 4.16 4.68 -23.33
C TYR A 29 5.43 3.83 -23.45
N LYS A 30 6.21 3.77 -22.37
CA LYS A 30 7.39 2.91 -22.24
C LYS A 30 7.19 2.00 -21.03
N PRO A 31 6.91 0.69 -21.21
CA PRO A 31 6.69 -0.20 -20.10
C PRO A 31 7.96 -0.38 -19.27
N LEU A 32 7.78 -0.54 -17.96
CA LEU A 32 8.82 -1.00 -17.03
C LEU A 32 8.52 -2.44 -16.62
N HIS A 33 9.58 -3.22 -16.39
CA HIS A 33 9.48 -4.65 -16.12
C HIS A 33 10.08 -5.04 -14.76
N SER A 34 10.22 -4.08 -13.84
CA SER A 34 10.88 -4.28 -12.54
C SER A 34 10.25 -5.38 -11.68
N PHE A 35 8.97 -5.71 -11.92
CA PHE A 35 8.23 -6.75 -11.21
C PHE A 35 7.93 -7.98 -12.08
N ALA A 36 8.50 -8.06 -13.28
CA ALA A 36 8.34 -9.23 -14.15
C ALA A 36 9.12 -10.40 -13.55
N LEU A 37 8.41 -11.44 -13.15
CA LEU A 37 9.01 -12.68 -12.67
C LEU A 37 9.29 -13.63 -13.83
N ASP A 38 10.36 -14.41 -13.72
CA ASP A 38 10.65 -15.48 -14.68
C ASP A 38 9.51 -16.51 -14.72
N LYS A 39 9.31 -17.11 -15.90
CA LYS A 39 8.39 -18.23 -16.11
C LYS A 39 8.93 -19.52 -15.48
N SER A 40 10.25 -19.72 -15.49
CA SER A 40 10.90 -20.80 -14.74
C SER A 40 11.05 -20.45 -13.26
N ARG A 41 9.98 -20.67 -12.49
CA ARG A 41 9.97 -20.37 -11.05
C ARG A 41 10.50 -21.54 -10.24
N SER A 42 11.51 -21.28 -9.42
CA SER A 42 11.97 -22.19 -8.37
C SER A 42 11.36 -21.76 -7.03
N TYR A 43 10.75 -22.71 -6.31
CA TYR A 43 10.15 -22.49 -4.98
C TYR A 43 10.94 -23.18 -3.86
N LYS A 44 12.23 -23.48 -4.09
CA LYS A 44 13.10 -24.16 -3.13
C LYS A 44 13.81 -23.21 -2.16
N GLN A 45 13.79 -21.91 -2.45
CA GLN A 45 14.50 -20.90 -1.66
C GLN A 45 13.72 -20.58 -0.39
N GLN A 46 14.44 -20.30 0.70
CA GLN A 46 13.85 -19.83 1.95
C GLN A 46 13.69 -18.31 1.94
N TYR A 47 12.75 -17.77 2.73
CA TYR A 47 12.51 -16.33 2.81
C TYR A 47 13.61 -15.54 3.54
N GLY A 48 14.55 -16.21 4.22
CA GLY A 48 15.64 -15.54 4.95
C GLY A 48 16.50 -14.64 4.06
N ASP A 49 16.85 -15.12 2.87
CA ASP A 49 17.66 -14.39 1.90
C ASP A 49 17.02 -13.04 1.50
N MET A 50 15.68 -12.99 1.45
CA MET A 50 14.95 -11.76 1.15
C MET A 50 15.19 -10.69 2.21
N TYR A 51 15.16 -11.06 3.50
CA TYR A 51 15.38 -10.09 4.59
C TYR A 51 16.83 -9.63 4.65
N PHE A 52 17.79 -10.54 4.46
CA PHE A 52 19.21 -10.18 4.38
C PHE A 52 19.47 -9.18 3.24
N LEU A 53 18.94 -9.44 2.03
CA LEU A 53 19.10 -8.53 0.90
C LEU A 53 18.42 -7.18 1.12
N ARG A 54 17.24 -7.15 1.75
CA ARG A 54 16.55 -5.90 2.09
C ARG A 54 17.39 -5.07 3.06
N LEU A 55 17.87 -5.67 4.15
CA LEU A 55 18.70 -4.99 5.14
C LEU A 55 19.99 -4.47 4.49
N ALA A 56 20.71 -5.31 3.75
CA ALA A 56 21.95 -4.92 3.08
C ALA A 56 21.77 -3.76 2.08
N LYS A 57 20.61 -3.67 1.40
CA LYS A 57 20.33 -2.61 0.41
C LYS A 57 19.87 -1.30 1.04
N ILE A 58 19.09 -1.35 2.11
CA ILE A 58 18.44 -0.16 2.68
C ILE A 58 19.22 0.41 3.86
N LYS A 59 19.94 -0.42 4.63
CA LYS A 59 20.74 0.00 5.80
C LYS A 59 21.66 1.20 5.50
N PRO A 60 22.43 1.24 4.39
CA PRO A 60 23.29 2.40 4.11
C PRO A 60 22.54 3.74 4.01
N ALA A 61 21.37 3.76 3.36
CA ALA A 61 20.58 4.97 3.21
C ALA A 61 19.99 5.43 4.57
N VAL A 62 19.59 4.48 5.41
CA VAL A 62 19.08 4.76 6.75
C VAL A 62 20.19 5.28 7.67
N GLU A 63 21.37 4.66 7.63
CA GLU A 63 22.53 5.07 8.41
C GLU A 63 23.01 6.47 8.02
N GLU A 64 22.93 6.83 6.73
CA GLU A 64 23.28 8.18 6.28
C GLU A 64 22.35 9.26 6.89
N VAL A 65 21.04 9.00 6.89
CA VAL A 65 20.05 9.90 7.50
C VAL A 65 20.25 9.98 9.02
N ALA A 66 20.47 8.84 9.67
CA ALA A 66 20.72 8.76 11.11
C ALA A 66 22.01 9.49 11.51
N ALA A 67 23.11 9.26 10.78
CA ALA A 67 24.37 9.94 11.03
C ALA A 67 24.22 11.45 10.87
N ARG A 68 23.58 11.92 9.79
CA ARG A 68 23.31 13.35 9.60
C ARG A 68 22.50 13.97 10.74
N ALA A 69 21.54 13.22 11.30
CA ALA A 69 20.69 13.71 12.38
C ALA A 69 21.34 13.64 13.76
N TRP A 70 22.20 12.65 14.02
CA TRP A 70 22.63 12.29 15.38
C TRP A 70 24.14 12.35 15.63
N GLN A 71 24.98 12.57 14.61
CA GLN A 71 26.44 12.55 14.74
C GLN A 71 26.96 13.52 15.82
N ASP A 72 26.29 14.65 16.03
CA ASP A 72 26.68 15.67 17.02
C ASP A 72 25.70 15.79 18.19
N THR A 73 24.80 14.81 18.34
CA THR A 73 23.85 14.77 19.46
C THR A 73 24.52 14.29 20.73
N GLU A 74 24.37 15.08 21.80
CA GLU A 74 24.84 14.76 23.14
C GLU A 74 23.67 14.87 24.13
N ILE A 75 23.47 13.82 24.93
CA ILE A 75 22.43 13.77 25.96
C ILE A 75 23.10 13.32 27.26
N GLY A 76 22.95 14.12 28.32
CA GLY A 76 23.48 13.77 29.63
C GLY A 76 25.01 13.66 29.71
N GLY A 77 25.75 14.33 28.81
CA GLY A 77 27.22 14.23 28.73
C GLY A 77 27.73 13.09 27.86
N GLU A 78 26.84 12.29 27.27
CA GLU A 78 27.18 11.21 26.36
C GLU A 78 26.84 11.54 24.92
N ARG A 79 27.81 11.35 24.03
CA ARG A 79 27.62 11.53 22.58
C ARG A 79 27.05 10.26 21.97
N ALA A 80 26.04 10.40 21.12
CA ALA A 80 25.42 9.29 20.43
C ALA A 80 26.42 8.57 19.50
N LYS A 81 26.74 7.32 19.82
CA LYS A 81 27.66 6.48 19.01
C LYS A 81 26.90 5.54 18.10
N ARG A 82 27.38 5.40 16.86
CA ARG A 82 26.92 4.34 15.97
C ARG A 82 27.37 2.98 16.49
N VAL A 83 26.46 2.02 16.51
CA VAL A 83 26.74 0.60 16.75
C VAL A 83 26.38 -0.19 15.50
N ASP A 84 27.25 -1.13 15.11
CA ASP A 84 27.08 -1.87 13.85
C ASP A 84 26.05 -3.00 13.96
N ARG A 85 26.00 -3.67 15.12
CA ARG A 85 25.13 -4.81 15.40
C ARG A 85 24.15 -4.52 16.53
N VAL A 86 22.91 -4.97 16.39
CA VAL A 86 21.83 -4.74 17.35
C VAL A 86 22.17 -5.31 18.73
N LEU A 87 22.86 -6.46 18.81
CA LEU A 87 23.27 -7.04 20.10
C LEU A 87 24.51 -6.39 20.73
N ASP A 88 25.19 -5.46 20.05
CA ASP A 88 26.36 -4.77 20.60
C ASP A 88 25.99 -3.49 21.38
N VAL A 89 24.69 -3.17 21.50
CA VAL A 89 24.21 -2.09 22.36
C VAL A 89 24.56 -2.37 23.83
N ARG A 90 24.79 -1.31 24.60
CA ARG A 90 25.21 -1.43 26.00
C ARG A 90 24.38 -0.59 26.92
N GLN A 91 24.15 -1.13 28.11
CA GLN A 91 23.45 -0.44 29.17
C GLN A 91 24.14 0.88 29.54
N GLY A 92 23.35 1.96 29.50
CA GLY A 92 23.79 3.29 29.90
C GLY A 92 24.64 4.01 28.85
N GLU A 93 24.92 3.41 27.69
CA GLU A 93 25.64 4.07 26.60
C GLU A 93 24.63 4.62 25.57
N LEU A 94 24.64 5.94 25.36
CA LEU A 94 23.86 6.57 24.29
C LEU A 94 24.38 6.13 22.92
N CYS A 95 23.58 5.35 22.20
CA CYS A 95 23.94 4.82 20.91
C CYS A 95 22.78 4.83 19.92
N TRP A 96 23.12 4.58 18.65
CA TRP A 96 22.13 4.34 17.61
C TRP A 96 22.54 3.19 16.72
N VAL A 97 21.54 2.44 16.25
CA VAL A 97 21.72 1.23 15.44
C VAL A 97 20.61 1.13 14.40
N ALA A 98 20.93 0.56 13.25
CA ALA A 98 19.98 0.31 12.17
C ALA A 98 19.68 -1.19 12.02
N GLY A 99 18.40 -1.53 11.89
CA GLY A 99 17.92 -2.90 11.79
C GLY A 99 16.54 -2.99 11.17
N THR A 100 16.01 -4.22 11.12
CA THR A 100 14.68 -4.53 10.60
C THR A 100 13.69 -4.66 11.75
N VAL A 101 12.57 -3.95 11.68
CA VAL A 101 11.49 -4.06 12.66
C VAL A 101 10.82 -5.42 12.54
N TYR A 102 10.61 -6.07 13.67
CA TYR A 102 9.75 -7.24 13.80
C TYR A 102 8.68 -6.97 14.87
N MET A 103 7.41 -7.09 14.49
CA MET A 103 6.26 -6.98 15.40
C MET A 103 5.80 -8.39 15.80
N ASP A 104 5.86 -8.69 17.09
CA ASP A 104 5.23 -9.87 17.68
C ASP A 104 3.82 -9.49 18.17
N MET A 105 2.80 -10.03 17.50
CA MET A 105 1.41 -9.61 17.67
C MET A 105 0.53 -10.82 17.96
N LYS A 106 -0.25 -10.78 19.05
CA LYS A 106 -1.03 -11.95 19.49
C LYS A 106 -2.16 -12.33 18.55
N LEU A 107 -2.75 -11.35 17.85
CA LEU A 107 -3.85 -11.59 16.92
C LEU A 107 -3.38 -11.98 15.51
N LYS A 108 -2.06 -12.04 15.28
CA LYS A 108 -1.49 -12.49 14.02
C LYS A 108 -1.73 -14.01 13.87
N PRO A 109 -2.34 -14.48 12.77
CA PRO A 109 -2.60 -15.90 12.56
C PRO A 109 -1.33 -16.74 12.63
N ASN A 110 -1.42 -17.89 13.30
CA ASN A 110 -0.32 -18.83 13.46
C ASN A 110 -0.72 -20.21 12.93
N ILE A 111 -0.17 -20.56 11.77
CA ILE A 111 -0.46 -21.84 11.11
C ILE A 111 -0.12 -23.06 11.98
N LEU A 112 0.91 -22.96 12.83
CA LEU A 112 1.29 -24.08 13.71
C LEU A 112 0.24 -24.32 14.79
N GLU A 113 -0.39 -23.25 15.30
CA GLU A 113 -1.51 -23.38 16.23
C GLU A 113 -2.73 -24.01 15.54
N ASP A 114 -3.04 -23.61 14.32
CA ASP A 114 -4.17 -24.17 13.56
C ASP A 114 -3.96 -25.65 13.26
N VAL A 115 -2.73 -26.04 12.91
CA VAL A 115 -2.34 -27.44 12.72
C VAL A 115 -2.50 -28.23 14.02
N SER A 116 -2.02 -27.69 15.15
CA SER A 116 -2.11 -28.35 16.46
C SER A 116 -3.55 -28.52 16.97
N LYS A 117 -4.49 -27.71 16.46
CA LYS A 117 -5.92 -27.71 16.85
C LYS A 117 -6.80 -28.43 15.83
N ASP A 118 -6.22 -29.14 14.85
CA ASP A 118 -6.93 -29.84 13.75
C ASP A 118 -7.90 -28.95 12.94
N ARG A 119 -7.62 -27.64 12.85
CA ARG A 119 -8.47 -26.64 12.16
C ARG A 119 -8.21 -26.52 10.65
N TRP A 120 -7.71 -27.58 10.01
CA TRP A 120 -7.06 -27.49 8.68
C TRP A 120 -8.02 -27.08 7.54
N LEU A 121 -9.33 -27.24 7.75
CA LEU A 121 -10.38 -27.00 6.73
C LEU A 121 -11.19 -25.73 6.98
N SER A 122 -10.96 -25.03 8.09
CA SER A 122 -11.66 -23.77 8.36
C SER A 122 -10.93 -22.63 7.66
N ALA A 123 -11.67 -21.78 6.95
CA ALA A 123 -11.13 -20.50 6.51
C ALA A 123 -10.52 -19.78 7.73
N PRO A 124 -9.32 -19.19 7.61
CA PRO A 124 -8.72 -18.45 8.72
C PRO A 124 -9.73 -17.43 9.23
N ILE A 125 -9.89 -17.34 10.55
CA ILE A 125 -10.71 -16.29 11.15
C ILE A 125 -10.05 -14.97 10.76
N SER A 126 -10.67 -14.24 9.84
CA SER A 126 -10.17 -12.94 9.41
C SER A 126 -10.39 -11.96 10.55
N SER A 127 -9.35 -11.71 11.35
CA SER A 127 -9.36 -10.56 12.24
C SER A 127 -9.23 -9.30 11.39
N GLN A 128 -10.06 -8.29 11.67
CA GLN A 128 -9.98 -7.01 10.95
C GLN A 128 -8.63 -6.33 11.13
N LYS A 129 -7.94 -6.61 12.25
CA LYS A 129 -6.62 -6.06 12.61
C LYS A 129 -5.83 -7.09 13.41
N TYR A 130 -4.50 -7.03 13.30
CA TYR A 130 -3.59 -7.85 14.10
C TYR A 130 -3.06 -7.17 15.36
N TYR A 131 -3.33 -5.87 15.53
CA TYR A 131 -2.94 -5.13 16.73
C TYR A 131 -3.88 -5.42 17.89
N SER A 132 -3.29 -5.63 19.06
CA SER A 132 -3.99 -5.86 20.31
C SER A 132 -4.21 -4.53 21.04
N ASN A 133 -5.46 -4.21 21.37
CA ASN A 133 -5.80 -2.98 22.12
C ASN A 133 -5.30 -3.00 23.57
N ASP A 134 -4.85 -4.15 24.07
CA ASP A 134 -4.35 -4.36 25.43
C ASP A 134 -2.86 -4.01 25.59
N GLY A 135 -2.20 -3.56 24.52
CA GLY A 135 -0.78 -3.19 24.52
C GLY A 135 0.17 -4.37 24.68
N SER A 136 -0.29 -5.60 24.41
CA SER A 136 0.53 -6.79 24.58
C SER A 136 1.42 -7.15 23.38
N ASP A 137 1.30 -6.40 22.30
CA ASP A 137 2.17 -6.53 21.13
C ASP A 137 3.56 -5.98 21.43
N GLN A 138 4.59 -6.59 20.83
CA GLN A 138 5.97 -6.25 21.08
C GLN A 138 6.65 -5.79 19.80
N THR A 139 7.37 -4.67 19.89
CA THR A 139 8.22 -4.18 18.80
C THR A 139 9.65 -4.62 19.07
N MET A 140 10.27 -5.27 18.10
CA MET A 140 11.66 -5.71 18.14
C MET A 140 12.43 -5.12 16.96
N LEU A 141 13.73 -4.95 17.13
CA LEU A 141 14.67 -4.62 16.07
C LEU A 141 15.59 -5.82 15.86
N GLU A 142 15.71 -6.28 14.61
CA GLU A 142 16.49 -7.45 14.22
C GLU A 142 17.60 -7.09 13.22
N ASP A 143 18.72 -7.79 13.31
CA ASP A 143 19.78 -7.81 12.30
C ASP A 143 20.37 -9.22 12.16
N ASP A 144 21.56 -9.35 11.58
CA ASP A 144 22.27 -10.63 11.45
C ASP A 144 22.84 -11.16 12.77
N SER A 145 22.98 -10.30 13.79
CA SER A 145 23.47 -10.69 15.12
C SER A 145 22.37 -11.25 16.01
N GLY A 146 21.14 -10.73 15.90
CA GLY A 146 20.01 -11.16 16.71
C GLY A 146 18.92 -10.10 16.78
N ARG A 147 18.29 -9.98 17.95
CA ARG A 147 17.17 -9.06 18.16
C ARG A 147 17.18 -8.41 19.54
N VAL A 148 16.74 -7.16 19.60
CA VAL A 148 16.48 -6.43 20.85
C VAL A 148 15.04 -5.95 20.86
N ARG A 149 14.40 -5.94 22.03
CA ARG A 149 13.07 -5.36 22.18
C ARG A 149 13.19 -3.84 22.25
N LEU A 150 12.34 -3.13 21.52
CA LEU A 150 12.22 -1.69 21.61
C LEU A 150 11.12 -1.32 22.61
N VAL A 151 11.39 -0.34 23.47
CA VAL A 151 10.43 0.24 24.42
C VAL A 151 10.48 1.77 24.37
N GLY A 152 9.43 2.43 24.85
CA GLY A 152 9.33 3.88 24.92
C GLY A 152 8.08 4.44 24.23
N ASP A 153 7.64 5.62 24.68
CA ASP A 153 6.38 6.23 24.25
C ASP A 153 6.36 6.56 22.75
N LEU A 154 7.52 6.84 22.16
CA LEU A 154 7.67 7.18 20.75
C LEU A 154 7.12 6.08 19.82
N LEU A 155 7.23 4.82 20.23
CA LEU A 155 6.74 3.67 19.45
C LEU A 155 5.22 3.70 19.24
N SER A 156 4.47 4.36 20.14
CA SER A 156 3.01 4.51 19.99
C SER A 156 2.63 5.61 18.99
N THR A 157 3.55 6.55 18.71
CA THR A 157 3.30 7.72 17.85
C THR A 157 3.62 7.44 16.38
N ILE A 158 4.53 6.50 16.11
CA ILE A 158 4.98 6.15 14.77
C ILE A 158 4.44 4.75 14.42
N PRO A 159 3.58 4.61 13.40
CA PRO A 159 3.03 3.31 13.01
C PRO A 159 4.13 2.46 12.35
N LEU A 160 4.79 1.62 13.15
CA LEU A 160 5.79 0.65 12.68
C LEU A 160 5.13 -0.67 12.32
N VAL A 161 5.61 -1.28 11.23
CA VAL A 161 5.18 -2.61 10.76
C VAL A 161 6.39 -3.52 10.53
N THR A 162 6.17 -4.83 10.63
CA THR A 162 7.22 -5.83 10.39
C THR A 162 7.85 -5.67 9.01
N GLY A 163 9.17 -5.68 8.96
CA GLY A 163 9.96 -5.54 7.74
C GLY A 163 10.39 -4.11 7.41
N CYS A 164 9.94 -3.09 8.16
CA CYS A 164 10.50 -1.74 8.05
C CYS A 164 11.98 -1.75 8.46
N ILE A 165 12.85 -1.07 7.71
CA ILE A 165 14.26 -0.92 8.08
C ILE A 165 14.44 0.51 8.57
N ILE A 166 14.82 0.64 9.83
CA ILE A 166 14.89 1.91 10.55
C ILE A 166 16.21 2.00 11.32
N ALA A 167 16.58 3.23 11.68
CA ALA A 167 17.56 3.46 12.73
C ALA A 167 16.85 3.96 13.98
N VAL A 168 17.31 3.50 15.13
CA VAL A 168 16.81 3.90 16.44
C VAL A 168 17.98 4.46 17.25
N MET A 169 17.74 5.55 17.98
CA MET A 169 18.67 6.14 18.93
C MET A 169 18.12 5.97 20.34
N GLY A 170 18.98 5.60 21.29
CA GLY A 170 18.57 5.29 22.64
C GLY A 170 19.67 4.66 23.48
N THR A 171 19.26 3.99 24.55
CA THR A 171 20.14 3.22 25.44
C THR A 171 19.46 1.91 25.82
N GLU A 172 20.24 0.89 26.10
CA GLU A 172 19.73 -0.34 26.72
C GLU A 172 19.41 -0.07 28.21
N ASN A 173 18.30 -0.63 28.69
CA ASN A 173 17.86 -0.56 30.08
C ASN A 173 18.35 -1.78 30.90
N THR A 174 18.05 -1.84 32.20
CA THR A 174 18.45 -2.96 33.08
C THR A 174 17.85 -4.32 32.70
N HIS A 175 16.80 -4.33 31.87
CA HIS A 175 16.08 -5.54 31.44
C HIS A 175 16.55 -6.06 30.08
N GLY A 176 17.55 -5.42 29.46
CA GLY A 176 18.02 -5.76 28.12
C GLY A 176 17.09 -5.29 27.00
N GLU A 177 16.22 -4.31 27.29
CA GLU A 177 15.37 -3.67 26.29
C GLU A 177 15.98 -2.33 25.89
N PHE A 178 15.80 -1.94 24.64
CA PHE A 178 16.31 -0.69 24.10
C PHE A 178 15.26 0.41 24.24
N GLU A 179 15.54 1.40 25.09
CA GLU A 179 14.68 2.56 25.31
C GLU A 179 14.90 3.58 24.19
N VAL A 180 13.90 3.74 23.34
CA VAL A 180 13.97 4.54 22.12
C VAL A 180 13.68 6.00 22.42
N ILE A 181 14.63 6.87 22.06
CA ILE A 181 14.53 8.32 22.18
C ILE A 181 14.11 8.95 20.84
N ASP A 182 14.66 8.46 19.72
CA ASP A 182 14.36 8.96 18.37
C ASP A 182 14.45 7.83 17.34
N ILE A 183 13.74 7.99 16.22
CA ILE A 183 13.70 7.06 15.08
C ILE A 183 13.98 7.81 13.79
N LYS A 184 14.73 7.18 12.88
CA LYS A 184 14.92 7.64 11.51
C LYS A 184 14.59 6.53 10.52
N VAL A 185 13.94 6.92 9.44
CA VAL A 185 13.56 6.07 8.30
C VAL A 185 14.41 6.46 7.09
N PRO A 186 14.55 5.60 6.07
CA PRO A 186 15.23 6.00 4.84
C PRO A 186 14.47 7.17 4.18
N ASP A 187 15.22 8.12 3.63
CA ASP A 187 14.65 9.21 2.85
C ASP A 187 14.20 8.72 1.47
N LEU A 188 13.53 9.60 0.72
CA LEU A 188 13.08 9.33 -0.64
C LEU A 188 14.28 9.03 -1.55
N ALA A 189 14.12 7.99 -2.38
CA ALA A 189 15.09 7.70 -3.43
C ALA A 189 15.15 8.87 -4.45
N PRO A 190 16.30 9.07 -5.12
CA PRO A 190 16.43 10.11 -6.14
C PRO A 190 15.32 10.03 -7.19
N GLN A 191 14.53 11.10 -7.31
CA GLN A 191 13.45 11.17 -8.28
C GLN A 191 13.99 11.64 -9.64
N PRO A 192 13.85 10.86 -10.72
CA PRO A 192 14.25 11.30 -12.05
C PRO A 192 13.32 12.40 -12.56
N GLU A 193 13.85 13.28 -13.40
CA GLU A 193 13.08 14.33 -14.09
C GLU A 193 11.87 13.78 -14.85
N ARG A 194 10.81 14.58 -14.95
CA ARG A 194 9.49 14.19 -15.50
C ARG A 194 9.56 13.49 -16.87
N TRP A 195 10.53 13.84 -17.72
CA TRP A 195 10.73 13.25 -19.04
C TRP A 195 12.02 12.42 -19.16
N ALA A 196 12.62 11.96 -18.07
CA ALA A 196 13.85 11.16 -18.13
C ALA A 196 13.72 9.88 -18.98
N LEU A 197 12.50 9.31 -19.06
CA LEU A 197 12.21 8.07 -19.78
C LEU A 197 11.50 8.26 -21.12
N SER A 198 11.19 9.51 -21.51
CA SER A 198 10.43 9.83 -22.72
C SER A 198 10.93 11.11 -23.40
N LYS A 199 10.57 11.36 -24.65
CA LYS A 199 10.91 12.66 -25.25
C LYS A 199 9.99 13.73 -24.66
N ALA A 200 10.57 14.81 -24.14
CA ALA A 200 9.82 15.99 -23.76
C ALA A 200 9.00 16.48 -24.97
N PRO A 201 7.74 16.91 -24.78
CA PRO A 201 6.98 17.51 -25.86
C PRO A 201 7.74 18.75 -26.38
N PRO A 202 7.76 18.99 -27.70
CA PRO A 202 8.35 20.20 -28.24
C PRO A 202 7.51 21.38 -27.78
N ALA A 203 7.98 22.15 -26.80
CA ALA A 203 7.33 23.39 -26.39
C ALA A 203 8.21 24.58 -26.81
N GLY A 204 7.67 25.42 -27.69
CA GLY A 204 8.18 26.77 -27.89
C GLY A 204 7.97 27.57 -26.61
N GLY A 205 8.97 27.60 -25.74
CA GLY A 205 8.93 28.35 -24.49
C GLY A 205 9.94 27.79 -23.51
N LYS A 206 10.99 28.57 -23.23
CA LYS A 206 12.07 28.24 -22.31
C LYS A 206 11.52 27.83 -20.94
N SER A 207 11.69 26.57 -20.57
CA SER A 207 11.62 26.15 -19.17
C SER A 207 12.88 26.65 -18.47
N LYS A 208 12.76 27.78 -17.77
CA LYS A 208 13.62 28.10 -16.63
C LYS A 208 12.99 27.41 -15.42
N SER A 209 13.80 26.64 -14.72
CA SER A 209 13.52 26.15 -13.37
C SER A 209 13.21 27.33 -12.45
N GLU A 210 12.01 27.37 -11.92
CA GLU A 210 11.67 28.00 -10.63
C GLU A 210 10.25 27.55 -10.26
N ASP A 211 10.05 27.30 -8.96
CA ASP A 211 8.82 26.84 -8.32
C ASP A 211 7.56 27.32 -9.06
N THR A 212 6.93 26.40 -9.79
CA THR A 212 5.60 26.68 -10.32
C THR A 212 4.63 26.23 -9.24
N GLU A 213 4.18 27.19 -8.43
CA GLU A 213 2.98 27.06 -7.61
C GLU A 213 1.88 26.39 -8.45
N MET A 214 1.16 25.46 -7.83
CA MET A 214 0.01 24.75 -8.38
C MET A 214 -1.11 25.75 -8.68
N THR A 215 -0.93 26.55 -9.72
CA THR A 215 -1.92 27.45 -10.29
C THR A 215 -2.33 26.81 -11.60
N ASP A 216 -3.59 26.40 -11.68
CA ASP A 216 -4.27 25.99 -12.91
C ASP A 216 -4.27 27.16 -13.90
N SER A 217 -3.14 27.40 -14.54
CA SER A 217 -3.02 28.29 -15.69
C SER A 217 -3.30 27.43 -16.93
N PRO A 218 -4.40 27.68 -17.67
CA PRO A 218 -4.73 26.88 -18.83
C PRO A 218 -3.72 27.18 -19.94
N SER A 219 -2.74 26.30 -20.13
CA SER A 219 -2.09 26.22 -21.44
C SER A 219 -3.17 25.91 -22.47
N GLU A 220 -3.27 26.71 -23.54
CA GLU A 220 -4.33 26.65 -24.58
C GLU A 220 -4.45 25.31 -25.35
N GLY A 221 -3.70 24.27 -24.96
CA GLY A 221 -4.07 22.88 -25.16
C GLY A 221 -4.07 22.17 -23.81
N GLY A 222 -5.26 21.84 -23.28
CA GLY A 222 -5.41 21.18 -21.98
C GLY A 222 -4.49 19.96 -21.84
N GLY A 223 -3.82 19.84 -20.71
CA GLY A 223 -2.89 18.73 -20.45
C GLY A 223 -3.57 17.36 -20.59
N LYS A 224 -2.81 16.36 -21.07
CA LYS A 224 -3.31 14.98 -21.20
C LYS A 224 -3.68 14.42 -19.83
N LYS A 225 -4.85 13.81 -19.73
CA LYS A 225 -5.38 13.17 -18.52
C LYS A 225 -5.22 11.64 -18.59
N ILE A 226 -5.25 11.01 -17.43
CA ILE A 226 -5.27 9.56 -17.24
C ILE A 226 -6.46 9.24 -16.33
N ALA A 227 -7.27 8.26 -16.70
CA ALA A 227 -8.30 7.70 -15.84
C ALA A 227 -7.72 6.52 -15.06
N ILE A 228 -7.96 6.48 -13.76
CA ILE A 228 -7.56 5.37 -12.89
C ILE A 228 -8.81 4.87 -12.19
N VAL A 229 -9.07 3.57 -12.30
CA VAL A 229 -10.21 2.87 -11.70
C VAL A 229 -9.71 1.61 -11.00
N SER A 230 -10.37 1.18 -9.94
CA SER A 230 -10.02 -0.02 -9.16
C SER A 230 -11.31 -0.56 -8.52
N GLY A 231 -11.32 -1.84 -8.14
CA GLY A 231 -12.45 -2.38 -7.38
C GLY A 231 -13.75 -2.49 -8.17
N LEU A 232 -13.69 -2.69 -9.49
CA LEU A 232 -14.89 -2.86 -10.33
C LEU A 232 -15.75 -4.04 -9.87
N SER A 233 -15.13 -5.03 -9.22
CA SER A 233 -15.79 -6.11 -8.47
C SER A 233 -16.91 -6.81 -9.23
N PHE A 234 -16.77 -6.97 -10.56
CA PHE A 234 -17.77 -7.63 -11.40
C PHE A 234 -18.13 -8.98 -10.79
N SER A 235 -19.40 -9.14 -10.45
CA SER A 235 -19.96 -10.33 -9.81
C SER A 235 -21.13 -10.84 -10.64
N GLY A 236 -21.35 -12.15 -10.63
CA GLY A 236 -22.55 -12.75 -11.22
C GLY A 236 -23.78 -12.68 -10.32
N THR A 237 -23.64 -12.25 -9.07
CA THR A 237 -24.70 -12.28 -8.06
C THR A 237 -25.10 -10.90 -7.53
N ASP A 238 -24.22 -9.91 -7.69
CA ASP A 238 -24.44 -8.54 -7.25
C ASP A 238 -24.40 -7.60 -8.46
N ALA A 239 -25.51 -6.88 -8.68
CA ALA A 239 -25.71 -5.92 -9.76
C ALA A 239 -25.81 -4.48 -9.23
N SER A 240 -25.46 -4.24 -7.96
CA SER A 240 -25.63 -2.95 -7.30
C SER A 240 -24.85 -1.80 -7.96
N TYR A 241 -23.77 -2.10 -8.67
CA TYR A 241 -22.89 -1.11 -9.32
C TYR A 241 -22.99 -1.07 -10.85
N ASP A 242 -23.91 -1.85 -11.44
CA ASP A 242 -24.00 -1.97 -12.91
C ASP A 242 -24.32 -0.63 -13.58
N LEU A 243 -25.15 0.20 -12.96
CA LEU A 243 -25.50 1.52 -13.51
C LEU A 243 -24.29 2.43 -13.52
N GLU A 244 -23.56 2.54 -12.42
CA GLU A 244 -22.36 3.35 -12.27
C GLU A 244 -21.27 2.94 -13.26
N LEU A 245 -21.12 1.63 -13.50
CA LEU A 245 -20.17 1.09 -14.48
C LEU A 245 -20.57 1.43 -15.91
N ASN A 246 -21.86 1.36 -16.24
CA ASN A 246 -22.36 1.79 -17.55
C ASN A 246 -22.20 3.30 -17.74
N LEU A 247 -22.51 4.12 -16.73
CA LEU A 247 -22.31 5.56 -16.78
C LEU A 247 -20.82 5.94 -16.92
N LEU A 248 -19.94 5.21 -16.22
CA LEU A 248 -18.50 5.37 -16.37
C LEU A 248 -18.04 5.00 -17.79
N LEU A 249 -18.57 3.91 -18.35
CA LEU A 249 -18.29 3.49 -19.71
C LEU A 249 -18.72 4.57 -20.72
N GLU A 250 -19.97 5.05 -20.65
CA GLU A 250 -20.50 6.11 -21.51
C GLU A 250 -19.70 7.41 -21.37
N TYR A 251 -19.34 7.79 -20.13
CA TYR A 251 -18.48 8.94 -19.87
C TYR A 251 -17.09 8.77 -20.49
N LEU A 252 -16.46 7.61 -20.34
CA LEU A 252 -15.14 7.35 -20.90
C LEU A 252 -15.16 7.17 -22.41
N LEU A 253 -16.26 6.76 -23.02
CA LEU A 253 -16.43 6.73 -24.47
C LEU A 253 -16.69 8.14 -25.03
N GLY A 254 -17.18 9.06 -24.20
CA GLY A 254 -17.57 10.41 -24.60
C GLY A 254 -18.98 10.45 -25.21
N GLU A 255 -19.84 9.51 -24.81
CA GLU A 255 -21.24 9.42 -25.24
C GLU A 255 -22.18 10.18 -24.29
N ALA A 256 -21.73 10.43 -23.05
CA ALA A 256 -22.43 11.25 -22.07
C ALA A 256 -22.03 12.74 -22.18
N LEU A 257 -22.87 13.61 -21.61
CA LEU A 257 -22.65 15.06 -21.47
C LEU A 257 -22.64 15.84 -22.80
N GLY A 258 -22.40 17.15 -22.72
CA GLY A 258 -22.39 18.06 -23.87
C GLY A 258 -21.06 18.07 -24.63
N PRO A 259 -21.01 18.74 -25.81
CA PRO A 259 -19.82 18.77 -26.65
C PRO A 259 -18.58 19.37 -25.97
N GLU A 260 -18.77 20.32 -25.04
CA GLU A 260 -17.68 20.94 -24.28
C GLU A 260 -17.05 19.93 -23.31
N GLU A 261 -17.86 19.21 -22.54
CA GLU A 261 -17.38 18.17 -21.64
C GLU A 261 -16.77 16.99 -22.40
N GLN A 262 -17.37 16.59 -23.52
CA GLN A 262 -16.83 15.57 -24.41
C GLN A 262 -15.45 15.95 -24.94
N ALA A 263 -15.21 17.23 -25.24
CA ALA A 263 -13.88 17.73 -25.60
C ALA A 263 -12.90 17.60 -24.43
N GLY A 264 -13.34 17.83 -23.19
CA GLY A 264 -12.57 17.57 -21.98
C GLY A 264 -12.25 16.08 -21.77
N VAL A 265 -13.22 15.21 -21.97
CA VAL A 265 -13.08 13.74 -21.90
C VAL A 265 -12.09 13.22 -22.95
N SER A 266 -12.05 13.83 -24.13
CA SER A 266 -11.10 13.46 -25.19
C SER A 266 -9.63 13.61 -24.80
N GLN A 267 -9.33 14.41 -23.77
CA GLN A 267 -7.99 14.55 -23.21
C GLN A 267 -7.55 13.34 -22.36
N ILE A 268 -8.48 12.46 -21.98
CA ILE A 268 -8.16 11.20 -21.31
C ILE A 268 -7.52 10.27 -22.34
N SER A 269 -6.22 10.02 -22.17
CA SER A 269 -5.40 9.29 -23.14
C SER A 269 -5.11 7.83 -22.76
N ARG A 270 -5.35 7.48 -21.49
CA ARG A 270 -5.14 6.15 -20.91
C ARG A 270 -6.16 5.89 -19.81
N LEU A 271 -6.57 4.63 -19.71
CA LEU A 271 -7.30 4.06 -18.59
C LEU A 271 -6.40 3.04 -17.90
N ILE A 272 -6.26 3.14 -16.58
CA ILE A 272 -5.57 2.18 -15.72
C ILE A 272 -6.60 1.52 -14.84
N ILE A 273 -6.72 0.20 -14.94
CA ILE A 273 -7.55 -0.62 -14.03
C ILE A 273 -6.62 -1.26 -13.01
N ALA A 274 -6.65 -0.78 -11.77
CA ALA A 274 -5.74 -1.13 -10.69
C ALA A 274 -6.35 -2.20 -9.77
N GLY A 275 -6.50 -3.42 -10.27
CA GLY A 275 -6.89 -4.59 -9.45
C GLY A 275 -8.38 -4.65 -9.06
N ASP A 276 -8.74 -5.74 -8.37
CA ASP A 276 -10.07 -6.05 -7.84
C ASP A 276 -11.21 -5.88 -8.86
N SER A 277 -10.96 -6.30 -10.09
CA SER A 277 -11.92 -6.18 -11.19
C SER A 277 -13.03 -7.22 -11.13
N ILE A 278 -12.79 -8.39 -10.55
CA ILE A 278 -13.76 -9.49 -10.48
C ILE A 278 -13.91 -9.91 -9.03
N SER A 279 -15.16 -9.97 -8.57
CA SER A 279 -15.49 -10.49 -7.24
C SER A 279 -15.95 -11.94 -7.35
N MET A 280 -15.27 -12.84 -6.63
CA MET A 280 -15.67 -14.24 -6.53
C MET A 280 -16.60 -14.39 -5.31
N THR A 281 -17.86 -13.97 -5.45
CA THR A 281 -18.87 -14.17 -4.41
C THR A 281 -19.23 -15.65 -4.31
N ALA A 282 -18.53 -16.36 -3.42
CA ALA A 282 -18.97 -17.64 -2.86
C ALA A 282 -18.75 -17.66 -1.34
N ALA A 283 -19.24 -16.65 -0.63
CA ALA A 283 -19.55 -16.73 0.79
C ALA A 283 -20.56 -15.63 1.10
N LYS A 284 -21.69 -16.00 1.72
CA LYS A 284 -22.64 -15.04 2.27
C LYS A 284 -21.90 -14.17 3.26
N ASP A 285 -22.10 -12.86 3.17
CA ASP A 285 -21.95 -11.98 4.31
C ASP A 285 -22.86 -12.53 5.42
N GLU A 286 -22.29 -13.22 6.40
CA GLU A 286 -22.93 -13.32 7.70
C GLU A 286 -22.76 -11.95 8.33
N ASP A 287 -23.74 -11.08 8.09
CA ASP A 287 -23.91 -9.85 8.85
C ASP A 287 -23.86 -10.17 10.36
N ASP A 288 -23.14 -9.31 11.07
CA ASP A 288 -23.04 -9.23 12.52
C ASP A 288 -24.43 -9.26 13.19
N ASP A 289 -24.86 -10.44 13.63
CA ASP A 289 -25.83 -10.60 14.71
C ASP A 289 -25.28 -11.64 15.71
N ASP A 290 -24.55 -11.10 16.68
CA ASP A 290 -23.89 -11.79 17.78
C ASP A 290 -24.91 -12.47 18.74
N GLU A 291 -24.41 -13.44 19.49
CA GLU A 291 -25.02 -14.16 20.62
C GLU A 291 -25.98 -15.35 20.35
N GLY A 292 -26.77 -15.39 19.27
CA GLY A 292 -27.79 -16.46 19.10
C GLY A 292 -27.26 -17.84 18.67
N LYS A 293 -26.21 -17.91 17.85
CA LYS A 293 -25.79 -19.14 17.14
C LYS A 293 -24.82 -20.06 17.92
N LYS A 294 -24.17 -19.57 18.98
CA LYS A 294 -23.20 -20.37 19.79
C LYS A 294 -23.82 -21.63 20.42
N ARG A 295 -25.14 -21.69 20.57
CA ARG A 295 -25.85 -22.85 21.16
C ARG A 295 -26.31 -23.89 20.13
N ALA A 296 -26.42 -23.53 18.85
CA ALA A 296 -26.91 -24.42 17.80
C ALA A 296 -25.80 -25.30 17.19
N GLN A 297 -24.58 -24.78 17.03
CA GLN A 297 -23.46 -25.53 16.45
C GLN A 297 -22.95 -26.69 17.32
N LYS A 298 -23.16 -26.66 18.64
CA LYS A 298 -22.81 -27.79 19.52
C LYS A 298 -23.71 -29.02 19.35
N LYS A 299 -24.89 -28.91 18.73
CA LYS A 299 -25.83 -30.04 18.56
C LYS A 299 -25.76 -30.74 17.20
N ALA A 300 -25.14 -30.14 16.18
CA ALA A 300 -25.13 -30.70 14.83
C ALA A 300 -23.94 -31.65 14.54
N LEU A 301 -22.91 -31.69 15.39
CA LEU A 301 -21.70 -32.51 15.18
C LEU A 301 -21.77 -33.94 15.78
N HIS A 302 -22.93 -34.41 16.25
CA HIS A 302 -23.11 -35.79 16.77
C HIS A 302 -23.97 -36.67 15.84
N GLY A 303 -23.94 -36.43 14.54
CA GLY A 303 -24.50 -37.36 13.54
C GLY A 303 -23.41 -38.30 13.03
N GLU A 304 -23.42 -39.55 13.48
CA GLU A 304 -22.58 -40.64 12.98
C GLU A 304 -22.70 -40.77 11.45
N VAL A 305 -21.58 -40.74 10.74
CA VAL A 305 -21.51 -41.14 9.32
C VAL A 305 -20.71 -42.45 9.26
N SER A 306 -21.43 -43.56 9.20
CA SER A 306 -20.88 -44.88 8.92
C SER A 306 -20.61 -45.02 7.41
N PHE A 307 -19.38 -45.38 7.05
CA PHE A 307 -19.02 -45.68 5.67
C PHE A 307 -19.14 -47.19 5.43
N SER A 308 -20.11 -47.62 4.62
CA SER A 308 -20.16 -48.99 4.10
C SER A 308 -19.25 -49.10 2.87
N LEU A 309 -18.19 -49.89 3.00
CA LEU A 309 -17.36 -50.36 1.89
C LEU A 309 -17.97 -51.63 1.30
N LEU A 310 -18.26 -51.63 0.01
CA LEU A 310 -18.60 -52.81 -0.80
C LEU A 310 -18.19 -52.55 -2.26
N PRO A 311 -17.87 -53.61 -3.01
CA PRO A 311 -16.73 -54.52 -2.86
C PRO A 311 -15.59 -54.18 -3.85
#